data_AF-A0A8S4RLW8-F1
#
_entry.id   AF-A0A8S4RLW8-F1
#
_cell.length_a   1.000
_cell.length_b   1.000
_cell.length_c   1.000
_cell.angle_alpha   90.00
_cell.angle_beta   90.00
_cell.angle_gamma   90.00
#
_symmetry.space_group_name_H-M   'P 1'
#
loop_
_entity.id
_entity.type
_entity.pdbx_description
1 polymer ?
#
loop_
_entity_poly.entity_id
_entity_poly.type
_entity_poly.pdbx_seq_one_letter_code
_entity_poly.pdbx_strand_id
1 'polypeptide(L)'
;MGRAHSSEKGWTLGCQGAGIAAPICTACIITDVTYIIKKLKWKWVGHLMRRKKENRAKDITEWYPRDGKRRRGRQFRRWEDDLRATAGPLWTRKTHDREAWKNLGEAYAKQNNQA
;
A
#
# COMPACT_ATOMS: atom_id res chain seq x y z
N MET A 1 24.04 55.27 3.17
CA MET A 1 23.01 54.68 2.27
C MET A 1 23.29 53.18 2.16
N GLY A 2 22.27 52.33 2.40
CA GLY A 2 22.37 50.85 2.56
C GLY A 2 22.85 50.09 1.31
N ARG A 3 23.11 48.78 1.32
CA ARG A 3 22.39 47.62 1.90
C ARG A 3 23.40 46.47 2.05
N ALA A 4 23.49 45.79 3.20
CA ALA A 4 22.75 44.60 3.61
C ALA A 4 23.04 43.34 2.77
N HIS A 5 23.71 42.39 3.43
CA HIS A 5 24.07 41.04 2.99
C HIS A 5 22.83 40.21 2.60
N SER A 6 22.87 39.57 1.42
CA SER A 6 21.91 38.54 1.03
C SER A 6 22.39 37.18 1.55
N SER A 7 21.82 36.74 2.68
CA SER A 7 21.92 35.37 3.17
C SER A 7 20.69 34.59 2.70
N GLU A 8 20.91 33.73 1.71
CA GLU A 8 19.99 32.69 1.27
C GLU A 8 19.82 31.68 2.40
N LYS A 9 18.63 31.66 2.99
CA LYS A 9 18.18 30.66 3.95
C LYS A 9 17.01 29.92 3.31
N GLY A 10 17.29 28.68 2.92
CA GLY A 10 16.32 27.74 2.39
C GLY A 10 15.28 27.40 3.46
N TRP A 11 14.01 27.47 3.08
CA TRP A 11 12.90 27.11 3.96
C TRP A 11 12.62 25.60 3.85
N THR A 12 13.24 24.81 4.72
CA THR A 12 12.64 23.53 5.12
C THR A 12 11.56 23.83 6.16
N LEU A 13 10.32 24.05 5.70
CA LEU A 13 9.18 24.16 6.60
C LEU A 13 8.64 22.77 6.92
N GLY A 14 9.14 22.20 8.01
CA GLY A 14 8.48 21.12 8.73
C GLY A 14 7.21 21.64 9.40
N CYS A 15 6.11 20.90 9.25
CA CYS A 15 4.85 21.19 9.91
C CYS A 15 4.93 20.88 11.41
N GLN A 16 5.21 21.89 12.23
CA GLN A 16 4.99 21.82 13.68
C GLN A 16 4.31 23.11 14.15
N GLY A 17 3.06 22.97 14.59
CA GLY A 17 2.27 24.06 15.16
C GLY A 17 0.85 23.60 15.47
N ALA A 18 0.61 23.22 16.72
CA ALA A 18 -0.71 22.95 17.26
C ALA A 18 -1.42 24.29 17.59
N GLY A 19 -2.66 24.45 17.13
CA GLY A 19 -3.50 25.61 17.43
C GLY A 19 -4.79 25.59 16.62
N ILE A 20 -5.86 25.08 17.25
CA ILE A 20 -7.30 25.25 17.01
C ILE A 20 -7.74 25.63 15.57
N ALA A 21 -8.58 24.76 14.99
CA ALA A 21 -9.04 24.69 13.61
C ALA A 21 -8.04 23.99 12.67
N ALA A 22 -8.08 22.65 12.70
CA ALA A 22 -7.36 21.82 11.77
C ALA A 22 -7.68 22.26 10.33
N PRO A 23 -6.71 22.78 9.54
CA PRO A 23 -6.92 22.85 8.11
C PRO A 23 -7.15 21.41 7.65
N ILE A 24 -8.14 21.21 6.78
CA ILE A 24 -8.37 19.96 6.06
C ILE A 24 -7.08 19.70 5.28
N CYS A 25 -6.14 19.01 5.93
CA CYS A 25 -4.79 18.82 5.43
C CYS A 25 -4.91 17.75 4.37
N THR A 26 -5.18 18.17 3.13
CA THR A 26 -5.46 17.28 2.00
C THR A 26 -4.34 16.27 1.78
N ALA A 27 -3.09 16.64 2.08
CA ALA A 27 -1.94 15.72 2.12
C ALA A 27 -2.15 14.57 3.14
N CYS A 28 -2.56 14.87 4.37
CA CYS A 28 -2.82 13.87 5.40
C CYS A 28 -4.04 12.99 5.06
N ILE A 29 -5.10 13.60 4.51
CA ILE A 29 -6.31 12.87 4.10
C ILE A 29 -6.02 11.88 2.98
N ILE A 30 -5.21 12.27 1.98
CA ILE A 30 -4.82 11.38 0.88
C ILE A 30 -3.94 10.22 1.40
N THR A 31 -3.05 10.47 2.36
CA THR A 31 -2.27 9.38 3.00
C THR A 31 -3.15 8.41 3.78
N ASP A 32 -4.21 8.90 4.44
CA ASP A 32 -5.12 8.07 5.23
C ASP A 32 -6.00 7.17 4.33
N VAL A 33 -6.59 7.73 3.27
CA VAL A 33 -7.43 6.96 2.34
C VAL A 33 -6.63 5.86 1.63
N THR A 34 -5.41 6.16 1.16
CA THR A 34 -4.56 5.16 0.51
C THR A 34 -4.10 4.07 1.47
N TYR A 35 -3.83 4.42 2.73
CA TYR A 35 -3.56 3.46 3.80
C TYR A 35 -4.75 2.51 4.04
N ILE A 36 -5.97 3.05 4.15
CA ILE A 36 -7.19 2.26 4.36
C ILE A 36 -7.43 1.30 3.19
N ILE A 37 -7.33 1.78 1.95
CA ILE A 37 -7.53 0.94 0.74
C ILE A 37 -6.55 -0.24 0.73
N LYS A 38 -5.26 0.01 1.01
CA LYS A 38 -4.24 -1.04 1.06
C LYS A 38 -4.51 -2.05 2.17
N LYS A 39 -4.92 -1.58 3.35
CA LYS A 39 -5.28 -2.45 4.49
C LYS A 39 -6.48 -3.32 4.17
N LEU A 40 -7.51 -2.76 3.54
CA LEU A 40 -8.70 -3.50 3.11
C LEU A 40 -8.35 -4.54 2.05
N LYS A 41 -7.54 -4.17 1.05
CA LYS A 41 -7.00 -5.10 0.05
C LYS A 41 -6.30 -6.28 0.73
N TRP A 42 -5.38 -6.02 1.66
CA TRP A 42 -4.63 -7.06 2.35
C TRP A 42 -5.51 -7.99 3.21
N LYS A 43 -6.51 -7.41 3.91
CA LYS A 43 -7.49 -8.18 4.68
C LYS A 43 -8.35 -9.06 3.78
N TRP A 44 -8.83 -8.53 2.66
CA TRP A 44 -9.62 -9.27 1.68
C TRP A 44 -8.87 -10.48 1.13
N VAL A 45 -7.59 -10.33 0.79
CA VAL A 45 -6.74 -11.44 0.31
C VAL A 45 -6.61 -12.53 1.37
N GLY A 46 -6.29 -12.17 2.62
CA GLY A 46 -6.18 -13.15 3.70
C GLY A 46 -7.51 -13.88 3.95
N HIS A 47 -8.63 -13.15 3.88
CA HIS A 47 -9.96 -13.73 4.00
C HIS A 47 -10.28 -14.70 2.85
N LEU A 48 -9.95 -14.31 1.62
CA LEU A 48 -10.17 -15.12 0.43
C LEU A 48 -9.43 -16.46 0.49
N MET A 49 -8.14 -16.44 0.86
CA MET A 49 -7.31 -17.65 0.90
C MET A 49 -7.69 -18.62 2.02
N ARG A 50 -8.18 -18.10 3.14
CA ARG A 50 -8.60 -18.91 4.31
C ARG A 50 -10.01 -19.47 4.21
N ARG A 51 -10.83 -19.01 3.25
CA ARG A 51 -12.16 -19.61 3.01
C ARG A 51 -12.01 -21.07 2.54
N LYS A 52 -12.74 -22.01 3.15
CA LYS A 52 -12.74 -23.44 2.82
C LYS A 52 -13.89 -23.79 1.85
N LYS A 53 -13.65 -24.86 1.04
CA LYS A 53 -14.59 -25.64 0.21
C LYS A 53 -15.45 -24.78 -0.74
N GLU A 54 -15.10 -24.75 -2.02
CA GLU A 54 -15.95 -24.26 -3.12
C GLU A 54 -16.22 -22.75 -3.12
N ASN A 55 -15.16 -21.95 -3.00
CA ASN A 55 -15.29 -20.52 -3.20
C ASN A 55 -14.96 -20.17 -4.66
N ARG A 56 -15.99 -19.96 -5.48
CA ARG A 56 -15.84 -19.46 -6.86
C ARG A 56 -14.94 -18.23 -6.93
N ALA A 57 -14.93 -17.37 -5.92
CA ALA A 57 -14.04 -16.21 -5.90
C ALA A 57 -12.57 -16.61 -5.77
N LYS A 58 -12.25 -17.61 -4.93
CA LYS A 58 -10.89 -18.15 -4.79
C LYS A 58 -10.48 -18.84 -6.09
N ASP A 59 -11.39 -19.66 -6.64
CA ASP A 59 -11.17 -20.35 -7.90
C ASP A 59 -10.93 -19.34 -9.02
N ILE A 60 -11.78 -18.34 -9.23
CA ILE A 60 -11.57 -17.30 -10.26
C ILE A 60 -10.24 -16.56 -10.08
N THR A 61 -9.82 -16.29 -8.85
CA THR A 61 -8.53 -15.63 -8.59
C THR A 61 -7.33 -16.53 -8.82
N GLU A 62 -7.42 -17.82 -8.47
CA GLU A 62 -6.34 -18.81 -8.56
C GLU A 62 -6.28 -19.47 -9.96
N TRP A 63 -7.42 -19.55 -10.67
CA TRP A 63 -7.64 -20.27 -11.93
C TRP A 63 -6.84 -19.74 -13.11
N TYR A 64 -6.17 -18.60 -12.96
CA TYR A 64 -5.28 -18.09 -14.00
C TYR A 64 -3.79 -18.07 -13.62
N PRO A 65 -3.13 -19.22 -13.38
CA PRO A 65 -1.69 -19.30 -13.30
C PRO A 65 -1.15 -19.68 -14.68
N ARG A 66 -1.07 -18.69 -15.58
CA ARG A 66 -0.22 -18.81 -16.76
C ARG A 66 0.88 -17.78 -16.61
N ASP A 67 2.08 -18.27 -16.33
CA ASP A 67 3.38 -17.60 -16.52
C ASP A 67 3.65 -17.30 -18.01
N GLY A 68 2.61 -16.88 -18.73
CA GLY A 68 2.68 -16.40 -20.09
C GLY A 68 3.03 -14.93 -20.12
N LYS A 69 3.78 -14.55 -21.15
CA LYS A 69 4.02 -13.14 -21.48
C LYS A 69 2.68 -12.45 -21.74
N ARG A 70 2.46 -11.29 -21.09
CA ARG A 70 1.29 -10.44 -21.35
C ARG A 70 1.37 -9.89 -22.77
N ARG A 71 0.22 -9.77 -23.45
CA ARG A 71 0.14 -9.09 -24.75
C ARG A 71 0.62 -7.64 -24.61
N ARG A 72 1.31 -7.13 -25.64
CA ARG A 72 1.72 -5.71 -25.73
C ARG A 72 0.49 -4.82 -25.51
N GLY A 73 0.67 -3.72 -24.77
CA GLY A 73 -0.39 -2.76 -24.44
C GLY A 73 -1.19 -3.05 -23.16
N ARG A 74 -1.08 -4.25 -22.56
CA ARG A 74 -1.69 -4.50 -21.24
C ARG A 74 -0.75 -4.09 -20.11
N GLN A 75 -1.32 -3.67 -18.98
CA GLN A 75 -0.55 -3.36 -17.77
C GLN A 75 0.32 -4.56 -17.37
N PHE A 76 1.59 -4.27 -17.08
CA PHE A 76 2.57 -5.29 -16.73
C PHE A 76 2.26 -5.94 -15.38
N ARG A 77 1.93 -5.13 -14.36
CA ARG A 77 1.65 -5.61 -13.00
C ARG A 77 0.35 -6.41 -12.91
N ARG A 78 0.38 -7.52 -12.17
CA ARG A 78 -0.78 -8.26 -11.67
C ARG A 78 -1.16 -7.75 -10.28
N TRP A 79 -2.40 -7.97 -9.86
CA TRP A 79 -2.82 -7.66 -8.50
C TRP A 79 -2.00 -8.45 -7.45
N GLU A 80 -1.56 -9.67 -7.80
CA GLU A 80 -0.69 -10.53 -6.98
C GLU A 80 0.76 -10.05 -6.90
N ASP A 81 1.24 -9.27 -7.88
CA ASP A 81 2.65 -8.85 -7.90
C ASP A 81 2.97 -7.98 -6.69
N ASP A 82 2.01 -7.15 -6.24
CA ASP A 82 2.14 -6.37 -5.01
C ASP A 82 2.24 -7.28 -3.77
N LEU A 83 1.46 -8.37 -3.74
CA LEU A 83 1.50 -9.34 -2.64
C LEU A 83 2.82 -10.10 -2.63
N ARG A 84 3.30 -10.52 -3.81
CA ARG A 84 4.56 -11.22 -3.97
C ARG A 84 5.74 -10.33 -3.62
N ALA A 85 5.68 -9.04 -3.94
CA ALA A 85 6.70 -8.07 -3.57
C ALA A 85 6.82 -7.91 -2.05
N THR A 86 5.71 -7.92 -1.31
CA THR A 86 5.73 -7.76 0.16
C THR A 86 5.94 -9.08 0.90
N ALA A 87 5.17 -10.13 0.59
CA ALA A 87 5.13 -11.38 1.33
C ALA A 87 6.02 -12.49 0.74
N GLY A 88 6.54 -12.30 -0.47
CA GLY A 88 7.40 -13.26 -1.17
C GLY A 88 6.63 -14.32 -1.98
N PRO A 89 7.34 -15.28 -2.61
CA PRO A 89 6.75 -16.27 -3.52
C PRO A 89 5.78 -17.24 -2.84
N LEU A 90 5.98 -17.53 -1.54
CA LEU A 90 5.12 -18.41 -0.74
C LEU A 90 4.02 -17.65 0.02
N TRP A 91 3.61 -16.48 -0.48
CA TRP A 91 2.60 -15.63 0.18
C TRP A 91 1.29 -16.37 0.48
N THR A 92 0.85 -17.27 -0.41
CA THR A 92 -0.33 -18.12 -0.23
C THR A 92 -0.29 -18.91 1.07
N ARG A 93 0.86 -19.53 1.39
CA ARG A 93 1.04 -20.28 2.66
C ARG A 93 1.05 -19.35 3.87
N LYS A 94 1.72 -18.20 3.74
CA LYS A 94 1.78 -17.17 4.79
C LYS A 94 0.41 -16.59 5.15
N THR A 95 -0.59 -16.66 4.26
CA THR A 95 -1.95 -16.21 4.59
C THR A 95 -2.62 -17.02 5.69
N HIS A 96 -2.20 -18.27 5.93
CA HIS A 96 -2.80 -19.12 6.96
C HIS A 96 -2.37 -18.69 8.37
N ASP A 97 -1.16 -18.16 8.51
CA ASP A 97 -0.70 -17.52 9.73
C ASP A 97 -1.29 -16.11 9.83
N ARG A 98 -2.23 -15.91 10.76
CA ARG A 98 -2.95 -14.65 10.93
C ARG A 98 -2.05 -13.53 11.44
N GLU A 99 -1.08 -13.85 12.29
CA GLU A 99 -0.20 -12.87 12.91
C GLU A 99 0.84 -12.38 11.90
N ALA A 100 1.52 -13.31 11.23
CA ALA A 100 2.45 -12.97 10.15
C ALA A 100 1.74 -12.20 9.03
N TRP A 101 0.51 -12.60 8.66
CA TRP A 101 -0.25 -11.90 7.63
C TRP A 101 -0.63 -10.48 8.05
N LYS A 102 -0.99 -10.25 9.32
CA LYS A 102 -1.31 -8.92 9.84
C LYS A 102 -0.09 -8.00 9.79
N ASN A 103 1.07 -8.50 10.23
CA ASN A 103 2.33 -7.74 10.26
C ASN A 103 2.80 -7.34 8.86
N LEU A 104 2.72 -8.26 7.89
CA LEU A 104 3.02 -7.96 6.48
C LEU A 104 2.06 -6.93 5.87
N GLY A 105 0.79 -6.95 6.28
CA GLY A 105 -0.21 -5.99 5.82
C GLY A 105 0.04 -4.58 6.33
N GLU A 106 0.49 -4.44 7.58
CA GLU A 106 0.89 -3.13 8.12
C GLU A 106 2.14 -2.59 7.42
N ALA A 107 3.12 -3.46 7.09
CA ALA A 107 4.28 -3.07 6.30
C ALA A 107 3.87 -2.61 4.88
N TYR A 108 3.01 -3.37 4.19
CA TYR A 108 2.47 -3.02 2.88
C TYR A 108 1.72 -1.68 2.86
N ALA A 109 0.90 -1.43 3.88
CA ALA A 109 0.10 -0.22 3.96
C ALA A 109 0.98 1.04 4.19
N LYS A 110 2.08 0.92 4.93
CA LYS A 110 3.00 2.03 5.25
C LYS A 110 3.99 2.39 4.14
N GLN A 111 4.23 1.50 3.16
CA GLN A 111 5.21 1.71 2.07
C GLN A 111 4.98 2.96 1.20
N ASN A 112 3.80 3.60 1.21
CA ASN A 112 3.53 4.80 0.40
C ASN A 112 3.57 6.13 1.17
N ASN A 113 3.87 6.12 2.47
CA ASN A 113 3.89 7.34 3.28
C ASN A 113 5.28 8.04 3.25
N GLN A 114 6.11 7.75 2.25
CA GLN A 114 7.51 8.19 2.17
C GLN A 114 7.85 8.87 0.83
N ALA A 115 6.85 9.26 0.04
CA ALA A 115 7.06 10.02 -1.20
C ALA A 115 6.95 11.52 -0.93
#